data_AF-A0A841BJC7-F1
#
_entry.id   AF-A0A841BJC7-F1
#
_cell.length_a   1.000
_cell.length_b   1.000
_cell.length_c   1.000
_cell.angle_alpha   90.00
_cell.angle_beta   90.00
_cell.angle_gamma   90.00
#
_symmetry.space_group_name_H-M   'P 1'
#
loop_
_entity.id
_entity.type
_entity.pdbx_description
1 polymer ?
#
loop_
_entity_poly.entity_id
_entity_poly.type
_entity_poly.pdbx_seq_one_letter_code
_entity_poly.pdbx_strand_id
1 'polypeptide(L)'
;MILPSFLRDLAVELSASIGGHATVALTGTELYPELHVTPRSPGRCPFVVHAQGESELTIEFGVMSRLAVGGADAEQMAQSCRRLVARLVSGAVTETVWRKGGVPYRAIATIGAGTAAVTVRTRRGLGLTKPERIRYDRYRTSAPSAEAPAINGRHGFTRRMQTLLAPLNGGATVSWSLNDLGVSFVEVRPTAPGPFPFSVGWSEHEVVVGLGPELRVELGPPGTDDEVAARLVRSLLAGAVTETEDDDRRVVAIALDGGTVWTQAATARGSARVHPGETKHFPPFTPKPPAPGH
;
A
#
# COMPACT_ATOMS: atom_id res chain seq x y z
N MET A 1 0.10 23.06 -21.53
CA MET A 1 0.40 23.66 -20.20
C MET A 1 -0.09 22.82 -19.00
N ILE A 2 0.29 21.54 -18.89
CA ILE A 2 -0.15 20.67 -17.77
C ILE A 2 0.90 20.58 -16.65
N LEU A 3 2.19 20.72 -16.99
CA LEU A 3 3.28 20.51 -16.02
C LEU A 3 3.45 21.65 -15.00
N PRO A 4 3.30 22.93 -15.37
CA PRO A 4 3.40 24.02 -14.39
C PRO A 4 2.30 23.99 -13.31
N SER A 5 1.09 23.59 -13.65
CA SER A 5 0.02 23.38 -12.66
C SER A 5 0.28 22.14 -11.82
N PHE A 6 0.71 21.03 -12.45
CA PHE A 6 1.08 19.81 -11.73
C PHE A 6 2.15 20.05 -10.65
N LEU A 7 3.23 20.81 -10.94
CA LEU A 7 4.27 21.09 -9.95
C LEU A 7 3.77 21.98 -8.81
N ARG A 8 2.84 22.91 -9.07
CA ARG A 8 2.18 23.70 -8.01
C ARG A 8 1.35 22.81 -7.11
N ASP A 9 0.52 21.94 -7.67
CA ASP A 9 -0.34 21.03 -6.91
C ASP A 9 0.51 20.07 -6.06
N LEU A 10 1.58 19.52 -6.65
CA LEU A 10 2.54 18.67 -5.95
C LEU A 10 3.25 19.42 -4.82
N ALA A 11 3.59 20.70 -5.01
CA ALA A 11 4.19 21.53 -3.97
C ALA A 11 3.24 21.72 -2.77
N VAL A 12 1.95 21.93 -3.02
CA VAL A 12 0.93 22.05 -1.97
C VAL A 12 0.79 20.73 -1.21
N GLU A 13 0.68 19.60 -1.93
CA GLU A 13 0.57 18.26 -1.34
C GLU A 13 1.79 17.93 -0.46
N LEU A 14 3.00 18.22 -0.95
CA LEU A 14 4.23 18.01 -0.18
C LEU A 14 4.32 18.95 1.01
N SER A 15 3.96 20.22 0.86
CA SER A 15 3.97 21.17 1.98
C SER A 15 3.06 20.70 3.12
N ALA A 16 1.89 20.17 2.79
CA ALA A 16 0.95 19.61 3.76
C ALA A 16 1.47 18.32 4.42
N SER A 17 2.09 17.42 3.64
CA SER A 17 2.52 16.10 4.15
C SER A 17 3.86 16.12 4.88
N ILE A 18 4.80 16.98 4.49
CA ILE A 18 6.19 16.97 5.01
C ILE A 18 6.67 18.32 5.55
N GLY A 19 5.81 19.36 5.63
CA GLY A 19 6.20 20.73 5.97
C GLY A 19 6.93 20.91 7.32
N GLY A 20 6.70 20.02 8.29
CA GLY A 20 7.44 20.00 9.56
C GLY A 20 8.88 19.48 9.45
N HIS A 21 9.20 18.78 8.37
CA HIS A 21 10.46 18.04 8.18
C HIS A 21 11.29 18.53 6.99
N ALA A 22 10.69 19.32 6.11
CA ALA A 22 11.30 19.88 4.92
C ALA A 22 10.85 21.32 4.70
N THR A 23 11.65 22.06 3.94
CA THR A 23 11.18 23.24 3.22
C THR A 23 10.82 22.79 1.81
N VAL A 24 9.59 23.11 1.40
CA VAL A 24 9.08 22.88 0.05
C VAL A 24 8.95 24.24 -0.61
N ALA A 25 9.67 24.45 -1.71
CA ALA A 25 9.69 25.72 -2.42
C ALA A 25 9.50 25.49 -3.92
N LEU A 26 8.61 26.27 -4.52
CA LEU A 26 8.51 26.34 -5.97
C LEU A 26 9.31 27.56 -6.44
N THR A 27 10.32 27.32 -7.26
CA THR A 27 11.21 28.34 -7.85
C THR A 27 11.20 28.24 -9.37
N GLY A 28 11.99 29.08 -10.04
CA GLY A 28 12.09 29.11 -11.50
C GLY A 28 11.11 30.09 -12.15
N THR A 29 10.88 29.92 -13.45
CA THR A 29 9.96 30.77 -14.23
C THR A 29 8.65 30.04 -14.50
N GLU A 30 7.62 30.74 -15.00
CA GLU A 30 6.36 30.07 -15.36
C GLU A 30 6.53 28.98 -16.42
N LEU A 31 7.55 29.12 -17.29
CA LEU A 31 7.87 28.15 -18.35
C LEU A 31 8.75 27.00 -17.85
N TYR A 32 9.55 27.25 -16.81
CA TYR A 32 10.48 26.28 -16.23
C TYR A 32 10.36 26.27 -14.70
N PRO A 33 9.22 25.78 -14.16
CA PRO A 33 9.05 25.66 -12.73
C PRO A 33 9.89 24.51 -12.17
N GLU A 34 10.43 24.74 -10.98
CA GLU A 34 11.22 23.78 -10.22
C GLU A 34 10.66 23.66 -8.81
N LEU A 35 10.38 22.44 -8.38
CA LEU A 35 9.94 22.11 -7.04
C LEU A 35 11.11 21.58 -6.22
N HIS A 36 11.57 22.37 -5.25
CA HIS A 36 12.68 22.05 -4.36
C HIS A 36 12.17 21.53 -3.03
N VAL A 37 12.67 20.37 -2.59
CA VAL A 37 12.41 19.79 -1.27
C VAL A 37 13.73 19.66 -0.52
N THR A 38 13.91 20.53 0.47
CA THR A 38 15.12 20.59 1.30
C THR A 38 14.81 20.10 2.71
N PRO A 39 15.32 18.93 3.15
CA PRO A 39 15.08 18.44 4.48
C PRO A 39 15.72 19.32 5.55
N ARG A 40 15.02 19.52 6.67
CA ARG A 40 15.49 20.31 7.83
C ARG A 40 16.45 19.54 8.73
N SER A 41 16.48 18.22 8.62
CA SER A 41 17.38 17.35 9.39
C SER A 41 18.24 16.53 8.44
N PRO A 42 19.50 16.24 8.82
CA PRO A 42 20.33 15.31 8.06
C PRO A 42 19.68 13.92 8.01
N GLY A 43 20.01 13.15 6.97
CA GLY A 43 19.55 11.77 6.80
C GLY A 43 18.33 11.59 5.88
N ARG A 44 17.58 12.64 5.55
CA ARG A 44 16.47 12.55 4.58
C ARG A 44 16.93 12.89 3.16
N CYS A 45 16.27 12.31 2.16
CA CYS A 45 16.67 12.48 0.76
C CYS A 45 16.22 13.85 0.24
N PRO A 46 17.11 14.82 -0.01
CA PRO A 46 16.74 16.03 -0.73
C PRO A 46 16.37 15.68 -2.16
N PHE A 47 15.45 16.43 -2.76
CA PHE A 47 15.15 16.27 -4.18
C PHE A 47 14.59 17.55 -4.81
N VAL A 48 14.75 17.62 -6.13
CA VAL A 48 14.23 18.68 -6.99
C VAL A 48 13.47 18.02 -8.13
N VAL A 49 12.25 18.47 -8.39
CA VAL A 49 11.48 18.08 -9.58
C VAL A 49 11.42 19.28 -10.50
N HIS A 50 11.91 19.14 -11.73
CA HIS A 50 11.86 20.22 -12.71
C HIS A 50 11.16 19.76 -13.99
N ALA A 51 10.39 20.67 -14.58
CA ALA A 51 9.76 20.47 -15.88
C ALA A 51 10.66 21.03 -16.98
N GLN A 52 10.94 20.22 -17.99
CA GLN A 52 11.64 20.62 -19.21
C GLN A 52 10.65 20.63 -20.37
N GLY A 53 10.09 21.81 -20.66
CA GLY A 53 9.04 21.96 -21.66
C GLY A 53 7.73 21.33 -21.21
N GLU A 54 6.97 20.76 -22.16
CA GLU A 54 5.63 20.19 -21.89
C GLU A 54 5.61 18.66 -21.76
N SER A 55 6.72 17.98 -22.06
CA SER A 55 6.75 16.52 -22.23
C SER A 55 7.83 15.82 -21.41
N GLU A 56 8.57 16.53 -20.56
CA GLU A 56 9.64 15.95 -19.77
C GLU A 56 9.62 16.47 -18.33
N LEU A 57 9.62 15.53 -17.38
CA LEU A 57 9.89 15.79 -15.98
C LEU A 57 11.21 15.12 -15.62
N THR A 58 12.00 15.78 -14.80
CA THR A 58 13.20 15.17 -14.23
C THR A 58 13.20 15.35 -12.72
N ILE A 59 13.62 14.30 -12.02
CA ILE A 59 13.82 14.29 -10.58
C ILE A 59 15.33 14.17 -10.32
N GLU A 60 15.89 15.19 -9.69
CA GLU A 60 17.23 15.15 -9.09
C GLU A 60 17.09 14.86 -7.61
N PHE A 61 17.89 13.96 -7.05
CA PHE A 61 17.74 13.55 -5.67
C PHE A 61 19.04 13.02 -5.06
N GLY A 62 19.06 12.99 -3.72
CA GLY A 62 20.19 12.49 -2.96
C GLY A 62 21.44 13.33 -3.15
N VAL A 63 22.59 12.68 -3.32
CA VAL A 63 23.88 13.37 -3.49
C VAL A 63 24.09 13.86 -4.91
N MET A 64 23.73 13.06 -5.92
CA MET A 64 23.94 13.44 -7.33
C MET A 64 23.06 12.67 -8.33
N SER A 65 22.04 11.96 -7.87
CA SER A 65 21.24 11.08 -8.73
C SER A 65 20.20 11.89 -9.53
N ARG A 66 19.99 11.52 -10.79
CA ARG A 66 19.06 12.20 -11.72
C ARG A 66 18.29 11.18 -12.54
N LEU A 67 16.97 11.35 -12.60
CA LEU A 67 16.04 10.45 -13.27
C LEU A 67 15.08 11.26 -14.15
N ALA A 68 15.06 10.98 -15.45
CA ALA A 68 14.00 11.43 -16.32
C ALA A 68 12.74 10.58 -16.07
N VAL A 69 11.59 11.24 -15.97
CA VAL A 69 10.28 10.62 -15.79
C VAL A 69 9.53 10.78 -17.10
N GLY A 70 9.25 9.64 -17.74
CA GLY A 70 8.47 9.59 -18.97
C GLY A 70 7.05 9.09 -18.75
N GLY A 71 6.23 9.25 -19.78
CA GLY A 71 4.88 8.70 -19.91
C GLY A 71 4.43 8.79 -21.37
N ALA A 72 3.40 8.04 -21.75
CA ALA A 72 2.77 8.15 -23.06
C ALA A 72 2.08 9.52 -23.24
N ASP A 73 1.66 10.12 -22.12
CA ASP A 73 1.06 11.44 -22.03
C ASP A 73 1.44 12.14 -20.72
N ALA A 74 0.96 13.38 -20.55
CA ALA A 74 1.23 14.21 -19.38
C ALA A 74 0.65 13.64 -18.08
N GLU A 75 -0.48 12.93 -18.13
CA GLU A 75 -1.15 12.38 -16.95
C GLU A 75 -0.39 11.17 -16.42
N GLN A 76 0.00 10.25 -17.30
CA GLN A 76 0.81 9.10 -16.94
C GLN A 76 2.19 9.51 -16.42
N MET A 77 2.78 10.56 -17.00
CA MET A 77 4.03 11.14 -16.52
C MET A 77 3.87 11.76 -15.13
N ALA A 78 2.79 12.51 -14.89
CA ALA A 78 2.46 13.05 -13.57
C ALA A 78 2.24 11.95 -12.53
N GLN A 79 1.51 10.89 -12.86
CA GLN A 79 1.29 9.75 -11.97
C GLN A 79 2.61 9.02 -11.65
N SER A 80 3.47 8.84 -12.65
CA SER A 80 4.79 8.23 -12.46
C SER A 80 5.69 9.08 -11.58
N CYS A 81 5.66 10.41 -11.77
CA CYS A 81 6.35 11.36 -10.91
C CYS A 81 5.87 11.27 -9.46
N ARG A 82 4.55 11.27 -9.22
CA ARG A 82 3.97 11.11 -7.87
C ARG A 82 4.43 9.82 -7.20
N ARG A 83 4.41 8.68 -7.91
CA ARG A 83 4.90 7.39 -7.37
C ARG A 83 6.37 7.44 -6.95
N LEU A 84 7.22 8.09 -7.75
CA LEU A 84 8.64 8.23 -7.44
C LEU A 84 8.88 9.17 -6.25
N VAL A 85 8.19 10.31 -6.22
CA VAL A 85 8.23 11.27 -5.10
C VAL A 85 7.76 10.63 -3.80
N ALA A 86 6.67 9.85 -3.82
CA ALA A 86 6.19 9.15 -2.64
C ALA A 86 7.25 8.18 -2.06
N ARG A 87 8.02 7.52 -2.92
CA ARG A 87 9.13 6.64 -2.48
C ARG A 87 10.32 7.42 -1.91
N LEU A 88 10.62 8.59 -2.47
CA LEU A 88 11.63 9.50 -1.91
C LEU A 88 11.23 9.98 -0.52
N VAL A 89 9.96 10.37 -0.35
CA VAL A 89 9.38 10.83 0.92
C VAL A 89 9.35 9.70 1.97
N SER A 90 9.00 8.48 1.56
CA SER A 90 8.94 7.31 2.45
C SER A 90 10.30 6.70 2.80
N GLY A 91 11.41 7.30 2.36
CA GLY A 91 12.76 6.80 2.61
C GLY A 91 13.04 5.47 1.90
N ALA A 92 12.22 5.08 0.92
CA ALA A 92 12.44 3.90 0.08
C ALA A 92 13.52 4.17 -0.98
N VAL A 93 14.61 4.84 -0.59
CA VAL A 93 15.73 5.18 -1.48
C VAL A 93 17.04 4.83 -0.81
N THR A 94 17.89 4.16 -1.57
CA THR A 94 19.29 3.93 -1.21
C THR A 94 20.18 4.45 -2.32
N GLU A 95 21.31 5.03 -1.96
CA GLU A 95 22.28 5.55 -2.91
C GLU A 95 23.67 5.05 -2.54
N THR A 96 24.38 4.50 -3.51
CA THR A 96 25.78 4.11 -3.37
C THR A 96 26.62 5.12 -4.13
N VAL A 97 27.46 5.88 -3.43
CA VAL A 97 28.21 7.01 -3.98
C VAL A 97 29.71 6.72 -3.93
N TRP A 98 30.41 7.04 -5.01
CA TRP A 98 31.86 7.02 -5.07
C TRP A 98 32.40 8.45 -5.07
N ARG A 99 33.41 8.70 -4.23
CA ARG A 99 34.05 10.01 -4.06
C ARG A 99 35.54 9.95 -4.40
N LYS A 100 36.07 11.05 -4.93
CA LYS A 100 37.51 11.28 -5.15
C LYS A 100 37.85 12.65 -4.58
N GLY A 101 38.70 12.71 -3.56
CA GLY A 101 39.00 13.96 -2.85
C GLY A 101 37.76 14.60 -2.21
N GLY A 102 36.83 13.80 -1.67
CA GLY A 102 35.57 14.28 -1.09
C GLY A 102 34.45 14.58 -2.09
N VAL A 103 34.79 14.83 -3.36
CA VAL A 103 33.82 15.18 -4.41
C VAL A 103 33.14 13.91 -4.97
N PRO A 104 31.80 13.85 -5.02
CA PRO A 104 31.08 12.72 -5.61
C PRO A 104 31.25 12.72 -7.14
N TYR A 105 31.59 11.57 -7.71
CA TYR A 105 31.80 11.44 -9.16
C TYR A 105 30.99 10.32 -9.82
N ARG A 106 30.39 9.43 -9.02
CA ARG A 106 29.49 8.36 -9.48
C ARG A 106 28.50 8.01 -8.39
N ALA A 107 27.28 7.71 -8.78
CA ALA A 107 26.26 7.16 -7.90
C ALA A 107 25.45 6.08 -8.60
N ILE A 108 25.00 5.10 -7.82
CA ILE A 108 23.93 4.16 -8.18
C ILE A 108 22.86 4.32 -7.11
N ALA A 109 21.68 4.75 -7.51
CA ALA A 109 20.53 4.84 -6.63
C ALA A 109 19.49 3.77 -6.97
N THR A 110 18.80 3.31 -5.94
CA THR A 110 17.65 2.41 -6.06
C THR A 110 16.47 3.04 -5.33
N ILE A 111 15.36 3.20 -6.05
CA ILE A 111 14.10 3.77 -5.55
C ILE A 111 13.04 2.65 -5.51
N GLY A 112 12.55 2.32 -4.32
CA GLY A 112 11.60 1.23 -4.06
C GLY A 112 12.29 -0.08 -3.66
N ALA A 113 11.51 -1.16 -3.64
CA ALA A 113 11.96 -2.50 -3.28
C ALA A 113 11.47 -3.56 -4.31
N GLY A 114 12.15 -4.69 -4.35
CA GLY A 114 11.77 -5.84 -5.18
C GLY A 114 11.76 -5.55 -6.68
N THR A 115 10.81 -6.16 -7.40
CA THR A 115 10.65 -6.02 -8.85
C THR A 115 10.16 -4.64 -9.28
N ALA A 116 9.61 -3.85 -8.36
CA ALA A 116 9.15 -2.49 -8.62
C ALA A 116 10.26 -1.43 -8.45
N ALA A 117 11.48 -1.85 -8.12
CA ALA A 117 12.60 -0.94 -7.86
C ALA A 117 13.13 -0.30 -9.15
N VAL A 118 13.32 1.02 -9.12
CA VAL A 118 13.95 1.77 -10.21
C VAL A 118 15.42 1.98 -9.87
N THR A 119 16.32 1.55 -10.75
CA THR A 119 17.76 1.76 -10.59
C THR A 119 18.23 2.92 -11.46
N VAL A 120 18.80 3.93 -10.84
CA VAL A 120 19.32 5.15 -11.47
C VAL A 120 20.85 5.14 -11.42
N ARG A 121 21.51 5.46 -12.54
CA ARG A 121 22.97 5.48 -12.64
C ARG A 121 23.43 6.80 -13.23
N THR A 122 24.29 7.52 -12.52
CA THR A 122 24.76 8.83 -12.98
C THR A 122 25.83 8.75 -14.05
N ARG A 123 26.66 7.69 -14.08
CA ARG A 123 27.65 7.40 -15.12
C ARG A 123 27.86 5.90 -15.35
N ARG A 124 28.12 5.52 -16.61
CA ARG A 124 28.65 4.19 -17.00
C ARG A 124 30.19 4.24 -16.87
N GLY A 125 30.79 3.36 -16.07
CA GLY A 125 32.24 3.30 -15.82
C GLY A 125 32.60 2.61 -14.50
N LEU A 126 33.88 2.30 -14.26
CA LEU A 126 34.36 1.67 -13.03
C LEU A 126 34.55 2.70 -11.91
N GLY A 127 34.04 2.39 -10.72
CA GLY A 127 34.29 3.17 -9.50
C GLY A 127 35.54 2.62 -8.83
N LEU A 128 36.66 3.35 -8.93
CA LEU A 128 37.97 2.88 -8.44
C LEU A 128 38.21 3.12 -6.94
N THR A 129 37.30 3.82 -6.25
CA THR A 129 37.38 4.07 -4.80
C THR A 129 36.35 3.24 -4.03
N LYS A 130 36.52 3.15 -2.69
CA LYS A 130 35.53 2.49 -1.83
C LYS A 130 34.21 3.27 -1.86
N PRO A 131 33.07 2.62 -2.20
CA PRO A 131 31.79 3.30 -2.17
C PRO A 131 31.31 3.56 -0.75
N GLU A 132 30.55 4.65 -0.59
CA GLU A 132 29.74 4.96 0.57
C GLU A 132 28.28 4.61 0.27
N ARG A 133 27.65 3.81 1.12
CA ARG A 133 26.23 3.48 0.99
C ARG A 133 25.42 4.39 1.91
N ILE A 134 24.56 5.20 1.32
CA ILE A 134 23.66 6.13 1.98
C ILE A 134 22.26 5.53 1.96
N ARG A 135 21.62 5.47 3.13
CA ARG A 135 20.21 5.12 3.27
C ARG A 135 19.49 6.35 3.81
N TYR A 136 18.40 6.71 3.14
CA TYR A 136 17.63 7.88 3.53
C TYR A 136 16.52 7.51 4.48
N ASP A 137 16.32 8.34 5.49
CA ASP A 137 15.23 8.25 6.45
C ASP A 137 13.93 8.77 5.83
N ARG A 138 12.82 8.32 6.41
CA ARG A 138 11.50 8.86 6.15
C ARG A 138 11.44 10.33 6.52
N TYR A 139 10.77 11.12 5.69
CA TYR A 139 10.12 12.34 6.17
C TYR A 139 9.01 11.86 7.10
N ARG A 140 9.26 11.85 8.42
CA ARG A 140 8.23 11.44 9.39
C ARG A 140 7.04 12.34 9.10
N THR A 141 5.88 11.77 8.85
CA THR A 141 4.65 12.54 9.05
C THR A 141 4.56 12.78 10.56
N SER A 142 4.16 13.96 10.99
CA SER A 142 3.67 14.14 12.36
C SER A 142 2.75 12.98 12.69
N ALA A 143 2.86 12.45 13.92
CA ALA A 143 2.09 11.30 14.39
C ALA A 143 0.64 11.36 13.87
N PRO A 144 0.06 10.24 13.41
CA PRO A 144 -1.27 10.25 12.85
C PRO A 144 -2.23 10.73 13.95
N SER A 145 -2.77 11.94 13.77
CA SER A 145 -4.16 12.17 14.19
C SER A 145 -4.98 11.09 13.48
N ALA A 146 -5.99 10.54 14.16
CA ALA A 146 -6.80 9.42 13.72
C ALA A 146 -7.66 9.73 12.48
N GLU A 147 -7.02 10.09 11.38
CA GLU A 147 -7.59 10.18 10.04
C GLU A 147 -6.79 9.26 9.12
N ALA A 148 -7.53 8.32 8.53
CA ALA A 148 -7.00 7.30 7.66
C ALA A 148 -6.29 7.90 6.43
N PRO A 149 -5.23 7.26 5.93
CA PRO A 149 -4.55 7.70 4.73
C PRO A 149 -5.52 7.73 3.54
N ALA A 150 -5.34 8.72 2.65
CA ALA A 150 -6.03 8.77 1.37
C ALA A 150 -5.65 7.53 0.54
N ILE A 151 -6.60 6.59 0.45
CA ILE A 151 -6.48 5.30 -0.22
C ILE A 151 -6.98 5.42 -1.66
N ASN A 152 -6.14 5.07 -2.63
CA ASN A 152 -6.44 5.10 -4.06
C ASN A 152 -7.49 4.05 -4.47
N GLY A 153 -8.28 4.41 -5.49
CA GLY A 153 -9.02 3.47 -6.35
C GLY A 153 -10.45 3.08 -5.90
N ARG A 154 -10.71 2.99 -4.59
CA ARG A 154 -12.07 2.71 -4.05
C ARG A 154 -12.38 3.53 -2.79
N HIS A 155 -12.51 4.84 -2.94
CA HIS A 155 -12.85 5.74 -1.83
C HIS A 155 -14.17 5.33 -1.13
N GLY A 156 -15.17 4.89 -1.91
CA GLY A 156 -16.44 4.39 -1.38
C GLY A 156 -16.28 3.13 -0.52
N PHE A 157 -15.49 2.16 -0.99
CA PHE A 157 -15.21 0.94 -0.24
C PHE A 157 -14.43 1.21 1.04
N THR A 158 -13.42 2.07 0.96
CA THR A 158 -12.61 2.48 2.12
C THR A 158 -13.49 3.11 3.19
N ARG A 159 -14.33 4.09 2.82
CA ARG A 159 -15.26 4.73 3.75
C ARG A 159 -16.23 3.71 4.35
N ARG A 160 -16.72 2.77 3.54
CA ARG A 160 -17.61 1.68 3.99
C ARG A 160 -16.91 0.78 5.02
N MET A 161 -15.67 0.36 4.78
CA MET A 161 -14.90 -0.44 5.74
C MET A 161 -14.67 0.34 7.04
N GLN A 162 -14.37 1.64 6.96
CA GLN A 162 -14.23 2.48 8.15
C GLN A 162 -15.52 2.54 8.95
N THR A 163 -16.66 2.75 8.29
CA THR A 163 -17.98 2.75 8.94
C THR A 163 -18.29 1.40 9.60
N LEU A 164 -17.99 0.29 8.93
CA LEU A 164 -18.23 -1.05 9.48
C LEU A 164 -17.34 -1.39 10.69
N LEU A 165 -16.11 -0.88 10.70
CA LEU A 165 -15.12 -1.20 11.74
C LEU A 165 -15.09 -0.18 12.88
N ALA A 166 -15.69 1.00 12.71
CA ALA A 166 -15.77 2.03 13.75
C ALA A 166 -16.38 1.55 15.09
N PRO A 167 -17.40 0.66 15.11
CA PRO A 167 -17.96 0.16 16.37
C PRO A 167 -17.01 -0.72 17.21
N LEU A 168 -15.84 -1.12 16.71
CA LEU A 168 -14.93 -2.05 17.39
C LEU A 168 -14.10 -1.44 18.52
N ASN A 169 -14.40 -0.21 18.94
CA ASN A 169 -13.69 0.50 19.99
C ASN A 169 -13.57 -0.35 21.27
N GLY A 170 -12.34 -0.82 21.56
CA GLY A 170 -11.99 -1.60 22.75
C GLY A 170 -12.10 -3.13 22.60
N GLY A 171 -12.84 -3.64 21.60
CA GLY A 171 -13.05 -5.09 21.38
C GLY A 171 -12.13 -5.73 20.34
N ALA A 172 -11.40 -4.92 19.55
CA ALA A 172 -10.41 -5.39 18.60
C ALA A 172 -9.33 -4.34 18.35
N THR A 173 -8.12 -4.80 18.02
CA THR A 173 -7.08 -3.98 17.40
C THR A 173 -7.32 -3.92 15.90
N VAL A 174 -7.52 -2.72 15.36
CA VAL A 174 -7.72 -2.48 13.93
C VAL A 174 -6.49 -1.75 13.37
N SER A 175 -5.78 -2.38 12.45
CA SER A 175 -4.57 -1.82 11.83
C SER A 175 -4.77 -1.60 10.35
N TRP A 176 -4.69 -0.33 9.92
CA TRP A 176 -4.80 0.05 8.52
C TRP A 176 -3.40 0.21 7.92
N SER A 177 -3.20 -0.30 6.72
CA SER A 177 -1.94 -0.13 5.98
C SER A 177 -2.21 -0.03 4.48
N LEU A 178 -1.25 0.57 3.78
CA LEU A 178 -1.19 0.61 2.33
C LEU A 178 0.18 0.04 1.95
N ASN A 179 0.22 -1.00 1.14
CA ASN A 179 1.49 -1.56 0.70
C ASN A 179 2.05 -0.81 -0.53
N ASP A 180 3.30 -1.11 -0.88
CA ASP A 180 4.02 -0.47 -1.99
C ASP A 180 3.42 -0.77 -3.38
N LEU A 181 2.44 -1.69 -3.46
CA LEU A 181 1.69 -2.04 -4.67
C LEU A 181 0.35 -1.29 -4.78
N GLY A 182 0.05 -0.39 -3.85
CA GLY A 182 -1.24 0.33 -3.83
C GLY A 182 -2.41 -0.51 -3.33
N VAL A 183 -2.15 -1.68 -2.72
CA VAL A 183 -3.18 -2.49 -2.07
C VAL A 183 -3.39 -1.95 -0.67
N SER A 184 -4.61 -1.55 -0.40
CA SER A 184 -5.04 -1.14 0.92
C SER A 184 -5.41 -2.36 1.72
N PHE A 185 -5.07 -2.34 3.01
CA PHE A 185 -5.22 -3.48 3.87
C PHE A 185 -5.71 -3.01 5.24
N VAL A 186 -6.68 -3.74 5.78
CA VAL A 186 -7.07 -3.62 7.18
C VAL A 186 -6.95 -4.97 7.85
N GLU A 187 -6.26 -5.00 8.99
CA GLU A 187 -6.16 -6.16 9.85
C GLU A 187 -7.01 -5.95 11.09
N VAL A 188 -7.84 -6.92 11.43
CA VAL A 188 -8.70 -6.89 12.60
C VAL A 188 -8.33 -8.05 13.51
N ARG A 189 -7.79 -7.72 14.68
CA ARG A 189 -7.39 -8.68 15.71
C ARG A 189 -8.23 -8.49 16.97
N PRO A 190 -9.23 -9.34 17.22
CA PRO A 190 -10.07 -9.28 18.41
C PRO A 190 -9.25 -9.32 19.70
N THR A 191 -9.64 -8.53 20.71
CA THR A 191 -8.98 -8.48 22.02
C THR A 191 -9.54 -9.52 23.00
N ALA A 192 -10.71 -10.07 22.71
CA ALA A 192 -11.38 -11.12 23.49
C ALA A 192 -11.56 -12.39 22.64
N PRO A 193 -11.65 -13.58 23.28
CA PRO A 193 -12.07 -14.80 22.60
C PRO A 193 -13.49 -14.63 22.05
N GLY A 194 -13.70 -14.86 20.76
CA GLY A 194 -15.01 -14.72 20.14
C GLY A 194 -14.92 -14.47 18.64
N PRO A 195 -14.65 -13.23 18.18
CA PRO A 195 -14.53 -12.97 16.76
C PRO A 195 -13.26 -13.61 16.21
N PHE A 196 -13.33 -14.07 14.96
CA PHE A 196 -12.20 -14.65 14.27
C PHE A 196 -11.26 -13.53 13.78
N PRO A 197 -9.91 -13.62 13.92
CA PRO A 197 -9.01 -12.62 13.36
C PRO A 197 -9.05 -12.67 11.83
N PHE A 198 -9.26 -11.51 11.20
CA PHE A 198 -9.37 -11.44 9.76
C PHE A 198 -8.66 -10.21 9.20
N SER A 199 -8.51 -10.22 7.88
CA SER A 199 -7.99 -9.09 7.14
C SER A 199 -8.81 -8.84 5.89
N VAL A 200 -8.82 -7.59 5.42
CA VAL A 200 -9.39 -7.23 4.12
C VAL A 200 -8.34 -6.47 3.35
N GLY A 201 -7.94 -7.00 2.20
CA GLY A 201 -7.11 -6.32 1.21
C GLY A 201 -7.94 -5.88 0.02
N TRP A 202 -7.74 -4.67 -0.49
CA TRP A 202 -8.42 -4.21 -1.70
C TRP A 202 -7.52 -3.37 -2.59
N SER A 203 -7.77 -3.48 -3.89
CA SER A 203 -7.18 -2.68 -4.96
C SER A 203 -8.29 -2.17 -5.90
N GLU A 204 -7.91 -1.51 -6.99
CA GLU A 204 -8.85 -1.19 -8.07
C GLU A 204 -9.50 -2.46 -8.65
N HIS A 205 -8.76 -3.57 -8.69
CA HIS A 205 -9.16 -4.78 -9.42
C HIS A 205 -9.84 -5.84 -8.56
N GLU A 206 -9.53 -5.93 -7.27
CA GLU A 206 -9.89 -7.09 -6.46
C GLU A 206 -10.08 -6.71 -4.98
N VAL A 207 -10.94 -7.47 -4.29
CA VAL A 207 -11.04 -7.47 -2.83
C VAL A 207 -10.79 -8.89 -2.32
N VAL A 208 -9.91 -9.02 -1.32
CA VAL A 208 -9.55 -10.28 -0.71
C VAL A 208 -9.82 -10.20 0.79
N VAL A 209 -10.55 -11.17 1.33
CA VAL A 209 -10.75 -11.30 2.78
C VAL A 209 -9.94 -12.50 3.28
N GLY A 210 -8.91 -12.23 4.09
CA GLY A 210 -8.07 -13.27 4.70
C GLY A 210 -8.60 -13.69 6.07
N LEU A 211 -8.62 -14.99 6.32
CA LEU A 211 -9.04 -15.62 7.57
C LEU A 211 -7.82 -16.36 8.17
N GLY A 212 -6.95 -15.61 8.83
CA GLY A 212 -5.67 -16.13 9.30
C GLY A 212 -4.67 -16.35 8.15
N PRO A 213 -3.60 -17.13 8.38
CA PRO A 213 -2.45 -17.20 7.48
C PRO A 213 -2.70 -17.98 6.17
N GLU A 214 -3.72 -18.85 6.15
CA GLU A 214 -3.85 -19.87 5.10
C GLU A 214 -5.17 -19.82 4.35
N LEU A 215 -6.18 -19.13 4.88
CA LEU A 215 -7.50 -19.06 4.27
C LEU A 215 -7.72 -17.66 3.71
N ARG A 216 -8.20 -17.61 2.46
CA ARG A 216 -8.63 -16.36 1.83
C ARG A 216 -9.87 -16.57 0.98
N VAL A 217 -10.65 -15.51 0.90
CA VAL A 217 -11.84 -15.38 0.07
C VAL A 217 -11.55 -14.31 -0.96
N GLU A 218 -11.38 -14.72 -2.22
CA GLU A 218 -11.17 -13.82 -3.35
C GLU A 218 -12.54 -13.38 -3.90
N LEU A 219 -12.79 -12.08 -3.92
CA LEU A 219 -13.95 -11.44 -4.52
C LEU A 219 -13.53 -10.84 -5.87
N GLY A 220 -14.39 -10.93 -6.87
CA GLY A 220 -14.10 -10.55 -8.25
C GLY A 220 -13.97 -9.04 -8.53
N PRO A 221 -14.10 -8.63 -9.80
CA PRO A 221 -13.91 -7.24 -10.24
C PRO A 221 -14.97 -6.26 -9.68
N PRO A 222 -14.67 -4.95 -9.61
CA PRO A 222 -15.50 -3.93 -8.94
C PRO A 222 -16.95 -3.81 -9.48
N GLY A 223 -17.92 -3.64 -8.55
CA GLY A 223 -19.32 -3.28 -8.86
C GLY A 223 -20.36 -3.99 -7.97
N THR A 224 -20.35 -5.32 -7.95
CA THR A 224 -21.23 -6.18 -7.13
C THR A 224 -20.60 -6.64 -5.81
N ASP A 225 -19.30 -6.43 -5.65
CA ASP A 225 -18.50 -7.18 -4.68
C ASP A 225 -18.23 -6.39 -3.39
N ASP A 226 -18.42 -5.06 -3.40
CA ASP A 226 -18.30 -4.19 -2.23
C ASP A 226 -19.40 -4.49 -1.18
N GLU A 227 -20.58 -4.94 -1.63
CA GLU A 227 -21.66 -5.38 -0.75
C GLU A 227 -21.41 -6.78 -0.19
N VAL A 228 -20.88 -7.68 -1.01
CA VAL A 228 -20.50 -9.03 -0.57
C VAL A 228 -19.38 -8.96 0.46
N ALA A 229 -18.34 -8.17 0.22
CA ALA A 229 -17.27 -7.94 1.19
C ALA A 229 -17.80 -7.31 2.49
N ALA A 230 -18.69 -6.32 2.39
CA ALA A 230 -19.30 -5.69 3.56
C ALA A 230 -20.18 -6.67 4.37
N ARG A 231 -20.93 -7.56 3.69
CA ARG A 231 -21.69 -8.63 4.35
C ARG A 231 -20.76 -9.63 5.03
N LEU A 232 -19.69 -10.05 4.34
CA LEU A 232 -18.69 -10.97 4.89
C LEU A 232 -18.04 -10.40 6.15
N VAL A 233 -17.59 -9.13 6.10
CA VAL A 233 -17.02 -8.45 7.26
C VAL A 233 -18.02 -8.37 8.40
N ARG A 234 -19.29 -8.00 8.15
CA ARG A 234 -20.32 -7.98 9.20
C ARG A 234 -20.50 -9.33 9.88
N SER A 235 -20.55 -10.41 9.11
CA SER A 235 -20.65 -11.77 9.65
C SER A 235 -19.44 -12.17 10.48
N LEU A 236 -18.22 -11.80 10.04
CA LEU A 236 -16.99 -12.01 10.81
C LEU A 236 -17.02 -11.26 12.15
N LEU A 237 -17.49 -10.01 12.14
CA LEU A 237 -17.64 -9.19 13.36
C LEU A 237 -18.71 -9.72 14.30
N ALA A 238 -19.76 -10.33 13.76
CA ALA A 238 -20.83 -10.97 14.54
C ALA A 238 -20.41 -12.34 15.11
N GLY A 239 -19.21 -12.84 14.82
CA GLY A 239 -18.78 -14.18 15.22
C GLY A 239 -19.54 -15.29 14.51
N ALA A 240 -20.16 -15.01 13.35
CA ALA A 240 -20.93 -15.97 12.56
C ALA A 240 -20.00 -16.87 11.73
N VAL A 241 -18.96 -17.40 12.37
CA VAL A 241 -17.88 -18.19 11.79
C VAL A 241 -17.86 -19.54 12.47
N THR A 242 -18.03 -20.61 11.70
CA THR A 242 -17.85 -21.97 12.17
C THR A 242 -16.58 -22.51 11.55
N GLU A 243 -15.65 -22.93 12.41
CA GLU A 243 -14.43 -23.61 12.01
C GLU A 243 -14.54 -25.10 12.33
N THR A 244 -14.19 -25.94 11.37
CA THR A 244 -14.10 -27.40 11.56
C THR A 244 -12.82 -27.91 10.93
N GLU A 245 -12.13 -28.81 11.64
CA GLU A 245 -11.02 -29.59 11.12
C GLU A 245 -11.53 -30.99 10.75
N ASP A 246 -11.21 -31.44 9.54
CA ASP A 246 -11.51 -32.78 9.04
C ASP A 246 -10.23 -33.38 8.47
N ASP A 247 -9.60 -34.31 9.22
CA ASP A 247 -8.36 -35.09 9.03
C ASP A 247 -7.16 -34.44 8.29
N ASP A 248 -7.37 -33.75 7.16
CA ASP A 248 -6.38 -33.03 6.35
C ASP A 248 -6.82 -31.60 5.93
N ARG A 249 -7.97 -31.11 6.40
CA ARG A 249 -8.60 -29.88 5.91
C ARG A 249 -9.13 -29.01 7.04
N ARG A 250 -8.83 -27.72 6.92
CA ARG A 250 -9.44 -26.66 7.72
C ARG A 250 -10.54 -26.03 6.90
N VAL A 251 -11.79 -26.17 7.34
CA VAL A 251 -12.97 -25.58 6.71
C VAL A 251 -13.51 -24.46 7.58
N VAL A 252 -13.68 -23.28 7.00
CA VAL A 252 -14.29 -22.13 7.65
C VAL A 252 -15.55 -21.75 6.88
N ALA A 253 -16.70 -21.88 7.56
CA ALA A 253 -18.00 -21.47 7.08
C ALA A 253 -18.40 -20.15 7.74
N ILE A 254 -18.80 -19.18 6.91
CA ILE A 254 -19.26 -17.86 7.32
C ILE A 254 -20.73 -17.73 6.92
N ALA A 255 -21.62 -17.61 7.90
CA ALA A 255 -23.03 -17.41 7.64
C ALA A 255 -23.28 -15.96 7.17
N LEU A 256 -23.97 -15.80 6.04
CA LEU A 256 -24.42 -14.51 5.51
C LEU A 256 -25.95 -14.45 5.54
N ASP A 257 -26.53 -13.24 5.55
CA ASP A 257 -27.97 -13.05 5.44
C ASP A 257 -28.49 -13.60 4.09
N GLY A 258 -29.01 -14.83 4.06
CA GLY A 258 -29.49 -15.49 2.84
C GLY A 258 -28.54 -16.53 2.21
N GLY A 259 -27.48 -16.97 2.92
CA GLY A 259 -26.63 -18.08 2.46
C GLY A 259 -25.41 -18.32 3.33
N THR A 260 -24.56 -19.27 2.96
CA THR A 260 -23.30 -19.56 3.65
C THR A 260 -22.14 -19.47 2.67
N VAL A 261 -21.12 -18.67 2.98
CA VAL A 261 -19.84 -18.69 2.27
C VAL A 261 -18.92 -19.64 3.00
N TRP A 262 -18.28 -20.54 2.29
CA TRP A 262 -17.37 -21.52 2.85
C TRP A 262 -16.04 -21.44 2.11
N THR A 263 -14.95 -21.49 2.87
CA THR A 263 -13.60 -21.59 2.34
C THR A 263 -12.89 -22.74 3.03
N GLN A 264 -12.09 -23.46 2.27
CA GLN A 264 -11.35 -24.62 2.75
C GLN A 264 -9.89 -24.47 2.33
N ALA A 265 -8.99 -24.78 3.26
CA ALA A 265 -7.60 -25.01 2.97
C ALA A 265 -7.29 -26.45 3.35
N ALA A 266 -6.52 -27.14 2.49
CA ALA A 266 -5.74 -28.24 3.02
C ALA A 266 -4.86 -27.67 4.13
N THR A 267 -4.59 -28.44 5.18
CA THR A 267 -3.59 -28.07 6.21
C THR A 267 -2.22 -27.73 5.60
N ALA A 268 -2.04 -28.02 4.30
CA ALA A 268 -1.06 -27.41 3.42
C ALA A 268 -1.70 -26.59 2.25
N ARG A 269 -2.12 -25.34 2.54
CA ARG A 269 -2.49 -24.26 1.60
C ARG A 269 -3.74 -24.49 0.72
N GLY A 270 -4.71 -23.58 0.78
CA GLY A 270 -5.83 -23.51 -0.18
C GLY A 270 -6.37 -22.10 -0.39
N SER A 271 -7.09 -21.90 -1.50
CA SER A 271 -7.77 -20.64 -1.84
C SER A 271 -9.15 -20.95 -2.42
N ALA A 272 -10.18 -20.20 -2.03
CA ALA A 272 -11.53 -20.31 -2.58
C ALA A 272 -11.94 -19.02 -3.33
N ARG A 273 -12.63 -19.19 -4.47
CA ARG A 273 -13.30 -18.09 -5.19
C ARG A 273 -14.80 -18.12 -4.90
N VAL A 274 -15.39 -16.96 -4.66
CA VAL A 274 -16.83 -16.82 -4.44
C VAL A 274 -17.51 -16.42 -5.75
N HIS A 275 -18.46 -17.23 -6.21
CA HIS A 275 -19.37 -16.85 -7.29
C HIS A 275 -20.69 -16.35 -6.69
N PRO A 276 -21.13 -15.12 -7.02
CA PRO A 276 -22.45 -14.64 -6.63
C PRO A 276 -23.53 -15.58 -7.20
N GLY A 277 -24.32 -16.22 -6.33
CA GLY A 277 -25.44 -17.08 -6.72
C GLY A 277 -25.19 -18.59 -6.69
N GLU A 278 -23.99 -19.06 -6.35
CA GLU A 278 -23.73 -20.51 -6.20
C GLU A 278 -23.97 -20.95 -4.73
N THR A 279 -25.23 -21.25 -4.40
CA THR A 279 -25.56 -21.98 -3.17
C THR A 279 -25.34 -23.47 -3.43
N LYS A 280 -24.16 -24.01 -3.12
CA LYS A 280 -24.00 -25.48 -3.10
C LYS A 280 -24.68 -26.02 -1.85
N HIS A 281 -25.85 -26.61 -2.04
CA HIS A 281 -26.55 -27.35 -0.99
C HIS A 281 -25.78 -28.64 -0.70
N PHE A 282 -24.97 -28.62 0.36
CA PHE A 282 -24.56 -29.85 1.02
C PHE A 282 -25.63 -30.21 2.06
N PRO A 283 -25.85 -31.51 2.32
CA PRO A 283 -26.87 -31.95 3.27
C PRO A 283 -26.67 -31.25 4.62
N PRO A 284 -27.76 -30.96 5.35
CA PRO A 284 -27.68 -30.33 6.66
C PRO A 284 -26.75 -31.14 7.55
N PHE A 285 -25.74 -30.46 8.10
CA PHE A 285 -24.77 -31.09 8.98
C PHE A 285 -25.42 -31.39 10.32
N THR A 286 -25.50 -32.68 10.65
CA THR A 286 -25.82 -33.15 11.99
C THR A 286 -24.51 -33.19 12.78
N PRO A 287 -24.33 -32.37 13.83
CA PRO A 287 -23.12 -32.41 14.64
C PRO A 287 -22.92 -33.82 15.20
N LYS A 288 -21.73 -34.39 14.93
CA LYS A 288 -21.34 -35.68 15.49
C LYS A 288 -21.21 -35.49 17.02
N PRO A 289 -21.88 -36.31 17.85
CA PRO A 289 -21.76 -36.18 19.29
C PRO A 289 -20.30 -36.34 19.71
N PRO A 290 -19.85 -35.62 20.76
CA PRO A 290 -18.47 -35.69 21.22
C PRO A 290 -18.09 -37.14 21.51
N ALA A 291 -16.88 -37.53 21.10
CA ALA A 291 -16.34 -38.84 21.39
C ALA A 291 -16.31 -39.05 22.92
N PRO A 292 -16.73 -40.23 23.43
CA PRO A 292 -16.68 -40.51 24.85
C PRO A 292 -15.22 -40.44 25.32
N GLY A 293 -15.01 -39.68 26.40
CA GLY A 293 -13.71 -39.26 26.88
C GLY A 293 -12.75 -40.41 27.22
N HIS A 294 -11.48 -40.19 26.90
CA HIS A 294 -10.32 -40.91 27.42
C HIS A 294 -9.48 -39.95 28.26
#